data_AF-A0A453D795-F1
#
_entry.id   AF-A0A453D795-F1
#
_cell.length_a   1.000
_cell.length_b   1.000
_cell.length_c   1.000
_cell.angle_alpha   90.00
_cell.angle_beta   90.00
_cell.angle_gamma   90.00
#
_symmetry.space_group_name_H-M   'P 1'
#
loop_
_entity.id
_entity.type
_entity.pdbx_description
1 polymer ?
#
loop_
_entity_poly.entity_id
_entity_poly.type
_entity_poly.pdbx_seq_one_letter_code
_entity_poly.pdbx_strand_id
1 'polypeptide(L)'
;MKDFFDKDQDAMIESIQRNITEDWSSEEKQWEACRSKTTTCAEKYAQESALLACDAYEGVEQDDTLGDEYYFKALPVVQKRLAQGGVRLAAILNRIFSGNGRLQSI
;
A
#
# COMPACT_ATOMS: atom_id res chain seq x y z
N MET A 1 -1.11 15.00 -8.53
CA MET A 1 -2.34 15.11 -7.71
C MET A 1 -3.31 16.11 -8.34
N LYS A 2 -2.83 17.28 -8.77
CA LYS A 2 -3.61 18.21 -9.59
C LYS A 2 -3.95 17.63 -10.98
N ASP A 3 -2.99 17.01 -11.66
CA ASP A 3 -3.19 16.66 -13.09
C ASP A 3 -4.05 15.41 -13.31
N PHE A 4 -4.08 14.48 -12.36
CA PHE A 4 -4.88 13.24 -12.46
C PHE A 4 -6.14 13.24 -11.62
N PHE A 5 -6.14 13.98 -10.51
CA PHE A 5 -7.21 13.91 -9.53
C PHE A 5 -7.77 15.30 -9.21
N ASP A 6 -7.37 16.37 -9.90
CA ASP A 6 -7.81 17.75 -9.62
C ASP A 6 -7.67 18.16 -8.13
N LYS A 7 -6.65 17.60 -7.45
CA LYS A 7 -6.44 17.71 -5.99
C LYS A 7 -7.55 17.11 -5.13
N ASP A 8 -8.44 16.33 -5.73
CA ASP A 8 -9.44 15.51 -5.08
C ASP A 8 -8.79 14.22 -4.56
N GLN A 9 -8.71 14.10 -3.25
CA GLN A 9 -8.19 12.91 -2.62
C GLN A 9 -9.17 11.74 -2.73
N ASP A 10 -10.48 12.00 -2.75
CA ASP A 10 -11.50 10.96 -2.82
C ASP A 10 -11.45 10.27 -4.19
N ALA A 11 -11.25 11.04 -5.27
CA ALA A 11 -11.01 10.48 -6.61
C ALA A 11 -9.78 9.54 -6.65
N MET A 12 -8.70 9.87 -5.93
CA MET A 12 -7.53 8.99 -5.83
C MET A 12 -7.83 7.71 -5.04
N ILE A 13 -8.59 7.83 -3.95
CA ILE A 13 -9.03 6.69 -3.14
C ILE A 13 -9.91 5.75 -3.97
N GLU A 14 -10.90 6.29 -4.68
CA GLU A 14 -11.79 5.51 -5.57
C GLU A 14 -11.00 4.80 -6.66
N SER A 15 -10.03 5.47 -7.29
CA SER A 15 -9.15 4.85 -8.27
C SER A 15 -8.34 3.69 -7.69
N ILE A 16 -7.78 3.86 -6.50
CA ILE A 16 -7.03 2.79 -5.82
C ILE A 16 -7.97 1.62 -5.46
N GLN A 17 -9.15 1.90 -4.91
CA GLN A 17 -10.13 0.87 -4.56
C GLN A 17 -10.57 0.07 -5.79
N ARG A 18 -10.82 0.76 -6.91
CA ARG A 18 -11.15 0.10 -8.18
C ARG A 18 -10.03 -0.80 -8.66
N ASN A 19 -8.78 -0.35 -8.61
CA ASN A 19 -7.63 -1.17 -8.99
C ASN A 19 -7.47 -2.38 -8.07
N ILE A 20 -7.72 -2.27 -6.76
CA ILE A 20 -7.72 -3.41 -5.84
C ILE A 20 -8.74 -4.47 -6.29
N THR A 21 -9.95 -4.05 -6.68
CA THR A 21 -11.03 -4.97 -7.09
C THR A 21 -10.91 -5.49 -8.52
N GLU A 22 -10.23 -4.76 -9.41
CA GLU A 22 -10.06 -5.08 -10.83
C GLU A 22 -8.59 -5.49 -11.09
N ASP A 23 -7.75 -4.54 -11.48
CA ASP A 23 -6.39 -4.77 -12.00
C ASP A 23 -5.47 -5.58 -11.07
N TRP A 24 -5.55 -5.35 -9.76
CA TRP A 24 -4.71 -6.00 -8.75
C TRP A 24 -5.45 -7.12 -8.00
N SER A 25 -6.65 -7.50 -8.42
CA SER A 25 -7.47 -8.53 -7.75
C SER A 25 -6.76 -9.88 -7.56
N SER A 26 -5.83 -10.21 -8.47
CA SER A 26 -5.02 -11.44 -8.39
C SER A 26 -3.84 -11.33 -7.42
N GLU A 27 -3.32 -10.12 -7.20
CA GLU A 27 -2.20 -9.83 -6.32
C GLU A 27 -2.65 -9.55 -4.88
N GLU A 28 -3.81 -8.92 -4.72
CA GLU A 28 -4.40 -8.48 -3.46
C GLU A 28 -4.41 -9.60 -2.41
N LYS A 29 -4.84 -10.80 -2.79
CA LYS A 29 -4.88 -11.98 -1.91
C LYS A 29 -3.49 -12.35 -1.36
N GLN A 30 -2.43 -12.06 -2.10
CA GLN A 30 -1.05 -12.31 -1.67
C GLN A 30 -0.54 -11.22 -0.71
N TRP A 31 -1.14 -10.03 -0.74
CA TRP A 31 -0.81 -8.93 0.16
C TRP A 31 -1.40 -9.18 1.56
N GLU A 32 -2.60 -9.74 1.64
CA GLU A 32 -3.24 -10.18 2.89
C GLU A 32 -2.50 -11.33 3.56
N ALA A 33 -1.84 -12.18 2.76
CA ALA A 33 -1.20 -13.39 3.23
C ALA A 33 -0.06 -13.11 4.24
N CYS A 34 -0.31 -13.41 5.51
CA CYS A 34 0.67 -13.39 6.57
C CYS A 34 0.51 -14.62 7.47
N ARG A 35 1.55 -15.45 7.60
CA ARG A 35 1.48 -16.75 8.30
C ARG A 35 1.20 -16.63 9.80
N SER A 36 1.64 -15.54 10.43
CA SER A 36 1.46 -15.36 11.87
C SER A 36 -0.01 -15.07 12.21
N LYS A 37 -0.47 -15.52 13.37
CA LYS A 37 -1.83 -15.23 13.86
C LYS A 37 -1.91 -13.95 14.69
N THR A 38 -0.81 -13.57 15.33
CA THR A 38 -0.77 -12.48 16.32
C THR A 38 0.22 -11.37 15.95
N THR A 39 1.16 -11.64 15.06
CA THR A 39 2.18 -10.66 14.65
C THR A 39 2.05 -10.27 13.18
N THR A 40 2.45 -9.05 12.85
CA THR A 40 2.46 -8.54 11.48
C THR A 40 3.61 -9.14 10.68
N CYS A 41 3.52 -9.19 9.35
CA CYS A 41 4.63 -9.57 8.48
C CYS A 41 5.51 -8.34 8.12
N ALA A 42 5.83 -7.52 9.13
CA ALA A 42 6.50 -6.23 8.97
C ALA A 42 7.86 -6.33 8.26
N GLU A 43 8.61 -7.40 8.52
CA GLU A 43 9.88 -7.65 7.83
C GLU A 43 9.71 -7.75 6.31
N LYS A 44 8.71 -8.49 5.83
CA LYS A 44 8.37 -8.58 4.39
C LYS A 44 8.04 -7.19 3.85
N TYR A 45 7.23 -6.42 4.57
CA TYR A 45 6.80 -5.09 4.13
C TYR A 45 7.98 -4.12 4.02
N ALA A 46 8.91 -4.19 4.98
CA ALA A 46 10.14 -3.40 4.98
C ALA A 46 11.08 -3.80 3.84
N GLN A 47 11.25 -5.10 3.58
CA GLN A 47 12.06 -5.60 2.46
C GLN A 47 11.51 -5.10 1.11
N GLU A 48 10.19 -5.19 0.89
CA GLU A 48 9.56 -4.65 -0.32
C GLU A 48 9.79 -3.13 -0.46
N SER A 49 9.66 -2.37 0.63
CA SER A 49 9.91 -0.93 0.62
C SER A 49 11.38 -0.61 0.32
N ALA A 50 12.33 -1.37 0.89
CA ALA A 50 13.75 -1.17 0.65
C ALA A 50 14.12 -1.48 -0.82
N LEU A 51 13.55 -2.52 -1.42
CA LEU A 51 13.76 -2.85 -2.83
C LEU A 51 13.27 -1.73 -3.76
N LEU A 52 12.07 -1.20 -3.51
CA LEU A 52 11.52 -0.11 -4.32
C LEU A 52 12.26 1.23 -4.13
N ALA A 53 12.89 1.42 -2.97
CA ALA A 53 13.67 2.63 -2.70
C ALA A 53 14.88 2.75 -3.64
N CYS A 54 15.49 1.64 -4.06
CA CYS A 54 16.60 1.66 -5.02
C CYS A 54 16.22 2.37 -6.32
N ASP A 55 15.11 1.98 -6.94
CA ASP A 55 14.61 2.58 -8.19
C ASP A 55 14.14 4.03 -8.01
N ALA A 56 13.75 4.40 -6.78
CA ALA A 56 13.31 5.74 -6.42
C ALA A 56 14.47 6.73 -6.23
N TYR A 57 15.66 6.23 -5.86
CA TYR A 57 16.88 7.04 -5.73
C TYR A 57 17.76 7.02 -6.98
N GLU A 58 17.53 6.08 -7.89
CA GLU A 58 18.28 5.97 -9.14
C GLU A 58 18.21 7.27 -9.95
N GLY A 59 19.38 7.86 -10.21
CA GLY A 59 19.51 9.08 -11.03
C GLY A 59 19.03 10.37 -10.35
N VAL A 60 18.75 10.35 -9.04
CA VAL A 60 18.40 11.53 -8.24
C VAL A 60 19.62 12.01 -7.46
N GLU A 61 19.99 13.26 -7.63
CA GLU A 61 21.07 13.92 -6.91
C GLU A 61 20.56 14.96 -5.91
N GLN A 62 21.44 15.39 -5.01
CA GLN A 62 21.11 16.47 -4.08
C GLN A 62 20.86 17.76 -4.87
N ASP A 63 19.85 18.52 -4.43
CA ASP A 63 19.40 19.79 -5.02
C ASP A 63 18.70 19.67 -6.40
N ASP A 64 18.41 18.45 -6.86
CA ASP A 64 17.59 18.23 -8.04
C ASP A 64 16.16 18.74 -7.87
N THR A 65 15.62 19.34 -8.94
CA THR A 65 14.19 19.61 -9.07
C THR A 65 13.53 18.47 -9.84
N LEU A 66 12.81 17.61 -9.12
CA LEU A 66 12.12 16.47 -9.70
C LEU A 66 10.81 16.91 -10.37
N GLY A 67 10.77 16.79 -11.70
CA GLY A 67 9.63 17.16 -12.53
C GLY A 67 8.72 16.00 -12.91
N ASP A 68 7.98 16.18 -14.00
CA ASP A 68 6.94 15.27 -14.49
C ASP A 68 7.45 13.85 -14.75
N GLU A 69 8.65 13.69 -15.28
CA GLU A 69 9.24 12.38 -15.56
C GLU A 69 9.35 11.52 -14.29
N TYR A 70 9.91 12.08 -13.21
CA TYR A 70 9.99 11.40 -11.92
C TYR A 70 8.59 11.14 -11.36
N TYR A 71 7.70 12.13 -11.45
CA TYR A 71 6.33 12.03 -10.96
C TYR A 71 5.56 10.88 -11.62
N PHE A 72 5.56 10.78 -12.94
CA PHE A 72 4.86 9.71 -13.66
C PHE A 72 5.50 8.33 -13.42
N LYS A 73 6.82 8.24 -13.24
CA LYS A 73 7.51 6.99 -12.85
C LYS A 73 7.10 6.54 -11.44
N ALA A 74 7.04 7.47 -10.48
CA ALA A 74 6.79 7.18 -9.07
C ALA A 74 5.30 6.95 -8.73
N LEU A 75 4.38 7.66 -9.41
CA LEU A 75 2.96 7.63 -9.10
C LEU A 75 2.34 6.21 -9.03
N PRO A 76 2.53 5.31 -10.02
CA PRO A 76 1.95 3.96 -9.95
C PRO A 76 2.52 3.14 -8.79
N VAL A 77 3.79 3.34 -8.43
CA VAL A 77 4.42 2.69 -7.26
C VAL A 77 3.77 3.19 -5.97
N VAL A 78 3.61 4.50 -5.83
CA VAL A 78 2.96 5.13 -4.67
C VAL A 78 1.53 4.63 -4.51
N GLN A 79 0.72 4.63 -5.57
CA GLN A 79 -0.67 4.13 -5.53
C GLN A 79 -0.73 2.66 -5.09
N LYS A 80 0.15 1.80 -5.62
CA LYS A 80 0.20 0.39 -5.25
C LYS A 80 0.64 0.18 -3.80
N ARG A 81 1.59 0.97 -3.29
CA ARG A 81 2.00 0.89 -1.87
C ARG A 81 0.92 1.36 -0.91
N LEU A 82 0.15 2.39 -1.27
CA LEU A 82 -1.03 2.82 -0.52
C LEU A 82 -2.09 1.70 -0.47
N ALA A 83 -2.37 1.07 -1.61
CA ALA A 83 -3.29 -0.07 -1.71
C ALA A 83 -2.86 -1.23 -0.80
N GLN A 84 -1.60 -1.64 -0.91
CA GLN A 84 -1.02 -2.70 -0.08
C GLN A 84 -1.10 -2.38 1.41
N GLY A 85 -0.82 -1.12 1.80
CA GLY A 85 -0.95 -0.66 3.18
C GLY A 85 -2.38 -0.81 3.71
N GLY A 86 -3.38 -0.35 2.95
CA GLY A 86 -4.79 -0.47 3.31
C GLY A 86 -5.25 -1.93 3.46
N VAL A 87 -4.95 -2.76 2.46
CA VAL A 87 -5.29 -4.20 2.46
C VAL A 87 -4.63 -4.92 3.66
N ARG A 88 -3.34 -4.69 3.90
CA ARG A 88 -2.61 -5.30 5.02
C ARG A 88 -3.16 -4.86 6.37
N LEU A 89 -3.46 -3.58 6.53
CA LEU A 89 -4.04 -3.06 7.77
C LEU A 89 -5.39 -3.71 8.03
N ALA A 90 -6.27 -3.76 7.03
CA ALA A 90 -7.57 -4.43 7.15
C ALA A 90 -7.43 -5.90 7.53
N ALA A 91 -6.54 -6.65 6.85
CA ALA A 91 -6.28 -8.06 7.16
C ALA A 91 -5.74 -8.26 8.59
N ILE A 92 -4.83 -7.39 9.05
CA ILE A 92 -4.29 -7.43 10.41
C ILE A 92 -5.39 -7.18 11.45
N LEU A 93 -6.22 -6.15 11.26
CA LEU A 93 -7.31 -5.81 12.17
C LEU A 93 -8.36 -6.93 12.20
N ASN A 94 -8.78 -7.43 11.04
CA ASN A 94 -9.71 -8.56 10.93
C ASN A 94 -9.18 -9.79 11.68
N ARG A 95 -7.88 -10.09 11.57
CA ARG A 95 -7.26 -11.21 12.27
C ARG A 95 -7.21 -10.99 13.79
N ILE A 96 -6.91 -9.78 14.25
CA ILE A 96 -6.89 -9.44 15.68
C ILE A 96 -8.29 -9.54 16.30
N PHE A 97 -9.30 -9.03 15.59
CA PHE A 97 -10.66 -8.90 16.13
C PHE A 97 -11.60 -10.09 15.80
N SER A 98 -11.25 -10.95 14.85
CA SER A 98 -12.02 -12.18 14.56
C SER A 98 -12.02 -13.19 15.72
N GLY A 99 -11.07 -13.07 16.67
CA GLY A 99 -10.94 -13.94 17.84
C GLY A 99 -11.80 -13.58 19.06
N ASN A 100 -12.59 -12.50 19.04
CA ASN A 100 -13.26 -11.97 20.23
C ASN A 100 -14.78 -12.23 20.34
N GLY A 101 -15.21 -13.43 19.97
CA GLY A 101 -16.52 -14.00 20.38
C GLY A 101 -16.54 -14.57 21.82
N ARG A 102 -15.46 -14.38 22.58
CA ARG A 102 -15.41 -14.65 24.03
C ARG A 102 -14.74 -13.48 24.73
N LEU A 103 -15.44 -12.34 24.75
CA LEU A 103 -15.41 -11.51 25.95
C LEU A 103 -15.86 -12.43 27.09
N GLN A 104 -14.90 -12.97 27.84
CA GLN A 104 -15.22 -13.52 29.15
C GLN A 104 -15.76 -12.35 29.94
N SER A 105 -17.07 -12.39 30.23
CA SER A 105 -17.66 -11.60 31.28
C SER A 105 -16.77 -11.71 32.52
N ILE A 106 -16.21 -10.58 32.93
CA ILE A 106 -15.74 -10.37 34.30
C ILE A 106 -16.88 -9.66 35.02
#